data_AF-A0A0F9BBK9-F1
#
_entry.id   AF-A0A0F9BBK9-F1
#
_cell.length_a   1.000
_cell.length_b   1.000
_cell.length_c   1.000
_cell.angle_alpha   90.00
_cell.angle_beta   90.00
_cell.angle_gamma   90.00
#
_symmetry.space_group_name_H-M   'P 1'
#
loop_
_entity.id
_entity.type
_entity.pdbx_description
1 polymer ?
#
loop_
_entity_poly.entity_id
_entity_poly.type
_entity_poly.pdbx_seq_one_letter_code
_entity_poly.pdbx_strand_id
1 'polypeptide(L)'
;MGPPFPGAWTPGPAPWTLAMHDSEYQINIGQKCAQVGFSETVLNITFFKIDIERKDCFYVLPTKTPDATEFSAARFDAALELSSHLGNLFSNVKNVGHKRAGSANLYVAGSNSRSALKSKPVAFLVFDELDEMDQDNISLAEYRTSGQIDPITWKISTPTIPNKRINKVFLRSTQDHWVFKCPHCNRKTELIFPECLIITAEVSTDPEIKNSHLICKECKHKLDHRNKREWLGIENAEWVSFGDS
;
A
#
# COMPACT_ATOMS: atom_id res chain seq x y z
N MET A 1 14.02 -6.40 8.02
CA MET A 1 13.93 -5.02 7.46
C MET A 1 15.30 -4.39 7.59
N GLY A 2 15.74 -3.60 6.60
CA GLY A 2 16.95 -2.78 6.74
C GLY A 2 16.75 -1.66 7.78
N PRO A 3 17.83 -0.95 8.16
CA PRO A 3 17.70 0.23 9.01
C PRO A 3 16.77 1.28 8.37
N PRO A 4 16.07 2.11 9.16
CA PRO A 4 15.26 3.21 8.62
C PRO A 4 16.14 4.17 7.82
N PHE A 5 15.58 4.74 6.75
CA PHE A 5 16.26 5.78 6.00
C PHE A 5 16.26 7.09 6.81
N PRO A 6 17.40 7.78 6.95
CA PRO A 6 17.47 9.01 7.72
C PRO A 6 16.75 10.16 7.01
N GLY A 7 16.15 11.05 7.80
CA GLY A 7 15.52 12.29 7.32
C GLY A 7 14.01 12.19 7.13
N ALA A 8 13.44 13.15 6.40
CA ALA A 8 12.03 13.16 6.05
C ALA A 8 11.68 11.95 5.17
N TRP A 9 10.39 11.59 5.14
CA TRP A 9 9.92 10.52 4.25
C TRP A 9 10.33 10.79 2.80
N THR A 10 10.83 9.76 2.14
CA THR A 10 11.09 9.77 0.69
C THR A 10 10.61 8.43 0.12
N PRO A 11 10.25 8.36 -1.18
CA PRO A 11 9.90 7.10 -1.80
C PRO A 11 11.06 6.08 -1.79
N GLY A 12 12.30 6.54 -1.57
CA GLY A 12 13.48 5.69 -1.43
C GLY A 12 13.62 4.70 -2.60
N PRO A 13 13.69 3.38 -2.36
CA PRO A 13 13.79 2.39 -3.42
C PRO A 13 12.44 2.05 -4.11
N ALA A 14 11.35 2.71 -3.73
CA ALA A 14 9.98 2.46 -4.20
C ALA A 14 9.40 3.70 -4.90
N PRO A 15 9.97 4.14 -6.04
CA PRO A 15 9.60 5.39 -6.73
C PRO A 15 8.11 5.53 -7.06
N TRP A 16 7.44 4.39 -7.31
CA TRP A 16 6.01 4.33 -7.60
C TRP A 16 5.11 4.81 -6.45
N THR A 17 5.60 4.89 -5.22
CA THR A 17 4.81 5.36 -4.07
C THR A 17 4.62 6.87 -4.05
N LEU A 18 5.42 7.64 -4.80
CA LEU A 18 5.33 9.10 -4.81
C LEU A 18 3.97 9.58 -5.33
N ALA A 19 3.55 9.11 -6.51
CA ALA A 19 2.25 9.47 -7.07
C ALA A 19 1.07 8.98 -6.20
N MET A 20 1.26 7.87 -5.47
CA MET A 20 0.26 7.40 -4.51
C MET A 20 0.15 8.35 -3.31
N HIS A 21 1.29 8.82 -2.80
CA HIS A 21 1.35 9.75 -1.67
C HIS A 21 0.61 11.06 -1.99
N ASP A 22 0.73 11.53 -3.23
CA ASP A 22 0.17 12.81 -3.69
C ASP A 22 -1.23 12.66 -4.31
N SER A 23 -1.86 11.48 -4.22
CA SER A 23 -3.17 11.26 -4.80
C SER A 23 -4.29 11.96 -4.03
N GLU A 24 -5.14 12.69 -4.76
CA GLU A 24 -6.30 13.40 -4.23
C GLU A 24 -7.65 12.71 -4.55
N TYR A 25 -7.63 11.55 -5.22
CA TYR A 25 -8.85 10.83 -5.56
C TYR A 25 -9.59 10.35 -4.30
N GLN A 26 -10.93 10.35 -4.35
CA GLN A 26 -11.76 9.85 -3.25
C GLN A 26 -11.64 8.33 -3.05
N ILE A 27 -11.35 7.58 -4.12
CA ILE A 27 -11.15 6.12 -4.06
C ILE A 27 -9.81 5.80 -4.71
N ASN A 28 -8.90 5.24 -3.91
CA ASN A 28 -7.58 4.83 -4.33
C ASN A 28 -7.42 3.33 -4.17
N ILE A 29 -6.93 2.66 -5.22
CA ILE A 29 -6.82 1.20 -5.26
C ILE A 29 -5.38 0.83 -5.60
N GLY A 30 -4.75 0.06 -4.72
CA GLY A 30 -3.39 -0.42 -4.89
C GLY A 30 -3.33 -1.95 -4.90
N GLN A 31 -3.40 -2.55 -6.09
CA GLN A 31 -3.09 -3.97 -6.27
C GLN A 31 -1.58 -4.13 -6.39
N LYS A 32 -0.96 -4.91 -5.50
CA LYS A 32 0.50 -4.97 -5.37
C LYS A 32 1.06 -6.37 -5.10
N CYS A 33 2.34 -6.57 -5.32
CA CYS A 33 3.08 -7.70 -4.75
C CYS A 33 3.66 -7.34 -3.36
N ALA A 34 4.18 -8.30 -2.61
CA ALA A 34 4.72 -8.05 -1.28
C ALA A 34 5.90 -7.05 -1.30
N GLN A 35 6.04 -6.29 -0.21
CA GLN A 35 7.22 -5.44 0.08
C GLN A 35 7.50 -4.29 -0.92
N VAL A 36 6.45 -3.68 -1.49
CA VAL A 36 6.59 -2.51 -2.38
C VAL A 36 6.26 -1.15 -1.74
N GLY A 37 6.10 -1.09 -0.41
CA GLY A 37 5.96 0.18 0.31
C GLY A 37 4.55 0.79 0.38
N PHE A 38 3.51 0.08 -0.08
CA PHE A 38 2.14 0.62 -0.08
C PHE A 38 1.61 0.90 1.33
N SER A 39 1.75 -0.03 2.27
CA SER A 39 1.31 0.17 3.67
C SER A 39 2.02 1.34 4.35
N GLU A 40 3.32 1.52 4.08
CA GLU A 40 4.09 2.68 4.58
C GLU A 40 3.56 3.99 4.00
N THR A 41 3.23 3.99 2.71
CA THR A 41 2.69 5.17 2.01
C THR A 41 1.34 5.59 2.60
N VAL A 42 0.39 4.67 2.74
CA VAL A 42 -0.93 4.98 3.29
C VAL A 42 -0.88 5.33 4.78
N LEU A 43 0.08 4.79 5.54
CA LEU A 43 0.31 5.20 6.93
C LEU A 43 0.84 6.64 7.00
N ASN A 44 1.76 7.04 6.13
CA ASN A 44 2.21 8.43 6.06
C ASN A 44 1.07 9.40 5.68
N ILE A 45 0.24 9.03 4.70
CA ILE A 45 -0.99 9.78 4.38
C ILE A 45 -1.91 9.85 5.62
N THR A 46 -2.07 8.75 6.36
CA THR A 46 -2.87 8.72 7.59
C THR A 46 -2.37 9.75 8.61
N PHE A 47 -1.05 9.82 8.84
CA PHE A 47 -0.47 10.83 9.73
C PHE A 47 -0.73 12.25 9.23
N PHE A 48 -0.57 12.50 7.93
CA PHE A 48 -0.87 13.81 7.33
C PHE A 48 -2.34 14.21 7.53
N LYS A 49 -3.30 13.29 7.30
CA LYS A 49 -4.73 13.56 7.50
C LYS A 49 -5.06 13.89 8.97
N ILE A 50 -4.38 13.25 9.92
CA ILE A 50 -4.57 13.50 11.35
C ILE A 50 -3.94 14.84 11.77
N ASP A 51 -2.70 15.08 11.38
CA ASP A 51 -1.94 16.23 11.88
C ASP A 51 -2.28 17.53 11.15
N ILE A 52 -2.34 17.49 9.82
CA ILE A 52 -2.52 18.68 9.00
C ILE A 52 -4.01 18.95 8.77
N GLU A 53 -4.76 17.94 8.35
CA GLU A 53 -6.20 18.10 8.03
C GLU A 53 -7.12 17.92 9.24
N ARG A 54 -6.60 17.48 10.39
CA ARG A 54 -7.37 17.23 11.63
C ARG A 54 -8.57 16.31 11.43
N LYS A 55 -8.44 15.31 10.55
CA LYS A 55 -9.49 14.35 10.20
C LYS A 55 -9.38 13.05 10.98
N ASP A 56 -10.53 12.53 11.39
CA ASP A 56 -10.63 11.18 11.95
C ASP A 56 -10.36 10.13 10.85
N CYS A 57 -9.50 9.17 11.18
CA CYS A 57 -9.00 8.14 10.28
C CYS A 57 -9.37 6.75 10.78
N PHE A 58 -9.71 5.84 9.87
CA PHE A 58 -9.99 4.44 10.16
C PHE A 58 -9.07 3.53 9.36
N TYR A 59 -8.23 2.77 10.05
CA TYR A 59 -7.32 1.80 9.47
C TYR A 59 -7.82 0.37 9.76
N VAL A 60 -8.21 -0.34 8.71
CA VAL A 60 -8.78 -1.69 8.79
C VAL A 60 -7.75 -2.69 8.27
N LEU A 61 -7.54 -3.75 9.04
CA LEU A 61 -6.66 -4.89 8.75
C LEU A 61 -7.47 -6.19 8.74
N PRO A 62 -6.93 -7.33 8.28
CA PRO A 62 -7.69 -8.59 8.23
C PRO A 62 -8.23 -9.00 9.61
N THR A 63 -7.36 -9.04 10.62
CA THR A 63 -7.72 -9.41 12.00
C THR A 63 -7.28 -8.38 13.04
N LYS A 64 -7.95 -8.36 14.20
CA LYS A 64 -7.52 -7.54 15.33
C LYS A 64 -6.21 -8.05 15.94
N THR A 65 -6.08 -9.37 16.01
CA THR A 65 -4.89 -10.07 16.50
C THR A 65 -4.65 -11.24 15.54
N PRO A 66 -3.45 -11.35 14.95
CA PRO A 66 -2.26 -10.53 15.21
C PRO A 66 -2.23 -9.17 14.48
N ASP A 67 -2.89 -9.03 13.32
CA ASP A 67 -2.52 -7.99 12.33
C ASP A 67 -2.56 -6.56 12.86
N ALA A 68 -3.66 -6.11 13.46
CA ALA A 68 -3.75 -4.75 14.01
C ALA A 68 -2.79 -4.49 15.16
N THR A 69 -2.50 -5.52 15.97
CA THR A 69 -1.57 -5.42 17.09
C THR A 69 -0.13 -5.32 16.60
N GLU A 70 0.25 -6.14 15.63
CA GLU A 70 1.58 -6.10 15.00
C GLU A 70 1.78 -4.83 14.19
N PHE A 71 0.79 -4.37 13.44
CA PHE A 71 0.83 -3.09 12.74
C PHE A 71 1.07 -1.93 13.70
N SER A 72 0.34 -1.90 14.82
CA SER A 72 0.52 -0.87 15.83
C SER A 72 1.97 -0.86 16.34
N ALA A 73 2.50 -2.00 16.76
CA ALA A 73 3.83 -2.08 17.34
C ALA A 73 4.95 -1.84 16.30
N ALA A 74 4.88 -2.50 15.15
CA ALA A 74 5.98 -2.54 14.18
C ALA A 74 6.01 -1.34 13.22
N ARG A 75 4.88 -0.65 13.03
CA ARG A 75 4.77 0.48 12.07
C ARG A 75 4.40 1.77 12.75
N PHE A 76 3.28 1.79 13.46
CA PHE A 76 2.78 3.03 14.06
C PHE A 76 3.71 3.51 15.19
N ASP A 77 4.03 2.65 16.16
CA ASP A 77 4.84 3.02 17.32
C ASP A 77 6.28 3.35 16.86
N ALA A 78 6.83 2.59 15.91
CA ALA A 78 8.12 2.89 15.27
C ALA A 78 8.14 4.27 14.59
N ALA A 79 7.06 4.69 13.93
CA ALA A 79 6.97 6.03 13.33
C ALA A 79 6.99 7.14 14.39
N LEU A 80 6.39 6.91 15.56
CA LEU A 80 6.44 7.85 16.69
C LEU A 80 7.84 7.95 17.29
N GLU A 81 8.56 6.83 17.40
CA GLU A 81 9.94 6.80 17.91
C GLU A 81 10.92 7.54 16.97
N LEU A 82 10.68 7.48 15.66
CA LEU A 82 11.51 8.15 14.65
C LEU A 82 11.17 9.64 14.46
N SER A 83 10.01 10.09 14.91
CA SER A 83 9.56 11.48 14.75
C SER A 83 9.07 12.06 16.08
N SER A 84 9.88 12.93 16.68
CA SER A 84 9.51 13.65 17.92
C SER A 84 8.21 14.44 17.77
N HIS A 85 7.91 14.95 16.57
CA HIS A 85 6.66 15.64 16.27
C HIS A 85 5.45 14.69 16.41
N LEU A 86 5.51 13.54 15.75
CA LEU A 86 4.45 12.54 15.85
C LEU A 86 4.34 11.98 17.28
N GLY A 87 5.47 11.74 17.95
CA GLY A 87 5.48 11.28 19.35
C GLY A 87 4.74 12.22 20.31
N ASN A 88 4.80 13.53 20.08
CA ASN A 88 4.08 14.53 20.87
C ASN A 88 2.62 14.74 20.44
N LEU A 89 2.26 14.33 19.22
CA LEU A 89 0.93 14.51 18.67
C LEU A 89 -0.11 13.59 19.34
N PHE A 90 0.28 12.37 19.70
CA PHE A 90 -0.63 11.36 20.25
C PHE A 90 -0.60 11.30 21.77
N SER A 91 -1.77 11.39 22.42
CA SER A 91 -1.89 11.41 23.89
C SER A 91 -2.20 10.04 24.50
N ASN A 92 -2.81 9.13 23.74
CA ASN A 92 -3.12 7.76 24.18
C ASN A 92 -2.72 6.73 23.12
N VAL A 93 -1.48 6.28 23.17
CA VAL A 93 -0.91 5.34 22.18
C VAL A 93 -1.03 3.87 22.59
N LYS A 94 -1.25 3.60 23.89
CA LYS A 94 -1.32 2.23 24.46
C LYS A 94 -2.56 1.46 24.02
N ASN A 95 -3.64 2.15 23.66
CA ASN A 95 -4.81 1.51 23.11
C ASN A 95 -4.61 1.26 21.62
N VAL A 96 -4.28 0.01 21.26
CA VAL A 96 -4.09 -0.44 19.87
C VAL A 96 -5.25 -0.03 18.97
N GLY A 97 -6.50 -0.16 19.45
CA GLY A 97 -7.69 0.04 18.62
C GLY A 97 -8.14 1.49 18.48
N HIS A 98 -7.65 2.40 19.33
CA HIS A 98 -8.02 3.80 19.30
C HIS A 98 -6.90 4.68 19.85
N LYS A 99 -6.31 5.46 18.95
CA LYS A 99 -5.23 6.41 19.25
C LYS A 99 -5.75 7.82 19.05
N ARG A 100 -5.55 8.69 20.04
CA ARG A 100 -6.05 10.08 20.02
C ARG A 100 -4.91 11.05 19.74
N ALA A 101 -5.13 11.97 18.80
CA ALA A 101 -4.21 13.03 18.40
C ALA A 101 -4.93 14.38 18.40
N GLY A 102 -4.93 15.08 19.55
CA GLY A 102 -5.67 16.32 19.73
C GLY A 102 -7.19 16.15 19.50
N SER A 103 -7.69 16.79 18.44
CA SER A 103 -9.09 16.72 17.99
C SER A 103 -9.39 15.55 17.05
N ALA A 104 -8.36 14.90 16.51
CA ALA A 104 -8.49 13.79 15.56
C ALA A 104 -8.22 12.43 16.23
N ASN A 105 -8.77 11.38 15.64
CA ASN A 105 -8.71 10.02 16.12
C ASN A 105 -8.20 9.09 15.00
N LEU A 106 -7.31 8.17 15.36
CA LEU A 106 -6.99 7.00 14.57
C LEU A 106 -7.65 5.78 15.19
N TYR A 107 -8.59 5.19 14.48
CA TYR A 107 -9.16 3.90 14.82
C TYR A 107 -8.41 2.80 14.06
N VAL A 108 -8.05 1.73 14.76
CA VAL A 108 -7.43 0.54 14.13
C VAL A 108 -8.30 -0.67 14.46
N ALA A 109 -8.72 -1.42 13.46
CA ALA A 109 -9.60 -2.58 13.67
C ALA A 109 -9.29 -3.74 12.73
N GLY A 110 -9.63 -4.95 13.18
CA GLY A 110 -9.73 -6.12 12.32
C GLY A 110 -11.09 -6.21 11.64
N SER A 111 -11.09 -6.56 10.35
CA SER A 111 -12.30 -6.83 9.57
C SER A 111 -13.12 -7.99 10.14
N ASN A 112 -12.46 -8.92 10.83
CA ASN A 112 -13.07 -10.06 11.54
C ASN A 112 -13.94 -9.67 12.74
N SER A 113 -13.97 -8.40 13.15
CA SER A 113 -14.76 -7.91 14.28
C SER A 113 -15.82 -6.91 13.84
N ARG A 114 -17.03 -7.40 13.55
CA ARG A 114 -18.18 -6.58 13.14
C ARG A 114 -18.49 -5.43 14.11
N SER A 115 -18.32 -5.63 15.41
CA SER A 115 -18.54 -4.58 16.42
C SER A 115 -17.46 -3.49 16.34
N ALA A 116 -16.21 -3.85 16.04
CA ALA A 116 -15.12 -2.89 15.88
C ALA A 116 -15.31 -1.97 14.66
N LEU A 117 -16.03 -2.41 13.62
CA LEU A 117 -16.29 -1.60 12.41
C LEU A 117 -17.45 -0.60 12.53
N LYS A 118 -18.19 -0.62 13.64
CA LYS A 118 -19.36 0.23 13.86
C LYS A 118 -19.02 1.54 14.57
N SER A 119 -19.92 2.52 14.41
CA SER A 119 -20.03 3.74 15.24
C SER A 119 -18.81 4.67 15.23
N LYS A 120 -18.14 4.83 14.09
CA LYS A 120 -16.96 5.70 13.93
C LYS A 120 -17.13 6.58 12.69
N PRO A 121 -17.61 7.83 12.80
CA PRO A 121 -17.59 8.72 11.63
C PRO A 121 -16.13 9.03 11.28
N VAL A 122 -15.71 8.77 10.04
CA VAL A 122 -14.32 9.04 9.60
C VAL A 122 -14.30 9.62 8.20
N ALA A 123 -13.32 10.49 7.94
CA ALA A 123 -13.11 11.11 6.62
C ALA A 123 -11.99 10.46 5.81
N PHE A 124 -11.18 9.62 6.45
CA PHE A 124 -10.14 8.83 5.79
C PHE A 124 -10.26 7.36 6.20
N LEU A 125 -10.38 6.46 5.22
CA LEU A 125 -10.55 5.03 5.44
C LEU A 125 -9.46 4.26 4.68
N VAL A 126 -8.80 3.32 5.34
CA VAL A 126 -7.79 2.44 4.75
C VAL A 126 -8.20 1.00 4.96
N PHE A 127 -8.19 0.22 3.89
CA PHE A 127 -8.21 -1.24 3.93
C PHE A 127 -6.83 -1.76 3.52
N ASP A 128 -6.05 -2.24 4.47
CA ASP A 128 -4.72 -2.81 4.24
C ASP A 128 -4.78 -4.35 4.27
N GLU A 129 -4.32 -4.98 3.19
CA GLU A 129 -4.53 -6.39 2.86
C GLU A 129 -6.01 -6.75 2.67
N LEU A 130 -6.74 -5.94 1.87
CA LEU A 130 -8.18 -6.11 1.56
C LEU A 130 -8.55 -7.54 1.14
N ASP A 131 -7.66 -8.23 0.42
CA ASP A 131 -7.93 -9.56 -0.09
C ASP A 131 -8.07 -10.59 1.04
N GLU A 132 -7.33 -10.44 2.13
CA GLU A 132 -7.38 -11.33 3.30
C GLU A 132 -8.53 -11.02 4.27
N MET A 133 -9.26 -9.93 4.03
CA MET A 133 -10.33 -9.49 4.95
C MET A 133 -11.61 -10.33 4.84
N ASP A 134 -12.40 -10.28 5.91
CA ASP A 134 -13.79 -10.73 5.92
C ASP A 134 -14.65 -9.82 5.03
N GLN A 135 -14.96 -10.32 3.83
CA GLN A 135 -15.63 -9.56 2.77
C GLN A 135 -17.05 -9.11 3.16
N ASP A 136 -17.73 -9.84 4.03
CA ASP A 136 -19.10 -9.51 4.47
C ASP A 136 -19.12 -8.25 5.35
N ASN A 137 -17.98 -7.92 5.96
CA ASN A 137 -17.84 -6.82 6.89
C ASN A 137 -17.26 -5.54 6.25
N ILE A 138 -16.72 -5.59 5.03
CA ILE A 138 -16.11 -4.44 4.35
C ILE A 138 -17.08 -3.28 4.20
N SER A 139 -18.29 -3.55 3.72
CA SER A 139 -19.32 -2.53 3.54
C SER A 139 -19.65 -1.79 4.84
N LEU A 140 -19.54 -2.45 5.99
CA LEU A 140 -19.77 -1.82 7.28
C LEU A 140 -18.75 -0.74 7.58
N ALA A 141 -17.49 -0.95 7.23
CA ALA A 141 -16.45 0.06 7.36
C ALA A 141 -16.63 1.18 6.31
N GLU A 142 -17.02 0.86 5.08
CA GLU A 142 -17.31 1.87 4.05
C GLU A 142 -18.45 2.81 4.49
N TYR A 143 -19.51 2.30 5.12
CA TYR A 143 -20.59 3.14 5.66
C TYR A 143 -20.18 4.10 6.80
N ARG A 144 -18.91 4.11 7.22
CA ARG A 144 -18.38 5.08 8.18
C ARG A 144 -18.03 6.41 7.55
N THR A 145 -17.85 6.43 6.23
CA THR A 145 -17.55 7.64 5.48
C THR A 145 -18.79 8.35 4.94
N SER A 146 -19.97 7.70 4.96
CA SER A 146 -21.20 8.20 4.33
C SER A 146 -21.72 9.56 4.82
N GLY A 147 -21.32 9.99 6.01
CA GLY A 147 -21.67 11.31 6.56
C GLY A 147 -20.68 12.43 6.20
N GLN A 148 -19.62 12.12 5.46
CA GLN A 148 -18.57 13.07 5.08
C GLN A 148 -18.80 13.56 3.66
N ILE A 149 -18.45 14.82 3.40
CA ILE A 149 -18.61 15.45 2.08
C ILE A 149 -17.61 14.84 1.09
N ASP A 150 -16.34 14.81 1.48
CA ASP A 150 -15.23 14.34 0.63
C ASP A 150 -14.38 13.30 1.36
N PRO A 151 -14.91 12.10 1.59
CA PRO A 151 -14.12 11.03 2.18
C PRO A 151 -13.12 10.47 1.18
N ILE A 152 -11.94 10.12 1.68
CA ILE A 152 -10.92 9.39 0.90
C ILE A 152 -10.82 7.97 1.43
N THR A 153 -10.86 7.00 0.53
CA THR A 153 -10.74 5.57 0.83
C THR A 153 -9.57 4.96 0.07
N TRP A 154 -8.68 4.27 0.78
CA TRP A 154 -7.60 3.47 0.23
C TRP A 154 -7.92 1.98 0.35
N LYS A 155 -7.72 1.23 -0.73
CA LYS A 155 -7.83 -0.22 -0.77
C LYS A 155 -6.53 -0.78 -1.31
N ILE A 156 -5.71 -1.39 -0.46
CA ILE A 156 -4.43 -1.97 -0.88
C ILE A 156 -4.39 -3.45 -0.53
N SER A 157 -3.88 -4.29 -1.44
CA SER A 157 -3.71 -5.71 -1.16
C SER A 157 -2.89 -6.43 -2.22
N THR A 158 -2.39 -7.59 -1.83
CA THR A 158 -1.95 -8.61 -2.78
C THR A 158 -3.15 -9.38 -3.32
N PRO A 159 -3.34 -9.55 -4.65
CA PRO A 159 -4.45 -10.30 -5.19
C PRO A 159 -4.22 -11.81 -5.01
N THR A 160 -5.24 -12.55 -4.56
CA THR A 160 -5.17 -14.02 -4.46
C THR A 160 -5.99 -14.74 -5.53
N ILE A 161 -7.18 -14.21 -5.87
CA ILE A 161 -8.12 -14.84 -6.80
C ILE A 161 -8.49 -13.84 -7.91
N PRO A 162 -8.36 -14.20 -9.19
CA PRO A 162 -8.80 -13.36 -10.31
C PRO A 162 -10.28 -12.97 -10.20
N ASN A 163 -10.61 -11.76 -10.62
CA ASN A 163 -11.95 -11.16 -10.65
C ASN A 163 -12.66 -11.11 -9.28
N LYS A 164 -11.91 -11.20 -8.17
CA LYS A 164 -12.44 -11.08 -6.81
C LYS A 164 -11.68 -10.01 -6.02
N ARG A 165 -12.32 -9.54 -4.93
CA ARG A 165 -11.66 -8.73 -3.88
C ARG A 165 -10.88 -7.55 -4.46
N ILE A 166 -9.57 -7.43 -4.18
CA ILE A 166 -8.75 -6.31 -4.68
C ILE A 166 -8.68 -6.29 -6.22
N ASN A 167 -8.59 -7.47 -6.85
CA ASN A 167 -8.50 -7.56 -8.30
C ASN A 167 -9.80 -7.10 -8.97
N LYS A 168 -10.95 -7.47 -8.39
CA LYS A 168 -12.26 -7.01 -8.88
C LYS A 168 -12.40 -5.48 -8.85
N VAL A 169 -11.93 -4.83 -7.79
CA VAL A 169 -12.03 -3.37 -7.69
C VAL A 169 -11.01 -2.69 -8.59
N PHE A 170 -9.80 -3.24 -8.72
CA PHE A 170 -8.77 -2.73 -9.65
C PHE A 170 -9.23 -2.81 -11.11
N LEU A 171 -9.83 -3.93 -11.54
CA LEU A 171 -10.37 -4.08 -12.90
C LEU A 171 -11.52 -3.12 -13.24
N ARG A 172 -12.06 -2.41 -12.25
CA ARG A 172 -13.13 -1.41 -12.41
C ARG A 172 -12.64 0.03 -12.27
N SER A 173 -11.33 0.24 -12.18
CA SER A 173 -10.72 1.56 -12.10
C SER A 173 -9.92 1.88 -13.36
N THR A 174 -9.17 2.97 -13.32
CA THR A 174 -8.23 3.41 -14.38
C THR A 174 -7.12 2.41 -14.68
N GLN A 175 -6.97 1.35 -13.87
CA GLN A 175 -5.96 0.32 -14.03
C GLN A 175 -4.59 0.93 -14.36
N ASP A 176 -4.03 1.70 -13.42
CA ASP A 176 -2.73 2.32 -13.62
C ASP A 176 -1.64 1.26 -13.40
N HIS A 177 -0.71 1.17 -14.36
CA HIS A 177 0.45 0.28 -14.31
C HIS A 177 1.74 1.09 -14.30
N TRP A 178 2.73 0.61 -13.55
CA TRP A 178 4.06 1.22 -13.50
C TRP A 178 4.85 0.83 -14.76
N VAL A 179 4.90 1.75 -15.72
CA VAL A 179 5.52 1.58 -17.03
C VAL A 179 6.89 2.24 -17.02
N PHE A 180 7.90 1.52 -17.50
CA PHE A 180 9.28 1.98 -17.56
C PHE A 180 9.91 1.83 -18.94
N LYS A 181 10.94 2.61 -19.21
CA LYS A 181 11.74 2.50 -20.43
C LYS A 181 12.75 1.35 -20.30
N CYS A 182 12.67 0.37 -21.20
CA CYS A 182 13.62 -0.75 -21.20
C CYS A 182 15.05 -0.26 -21.50
N PRO A 183 16.06 -0.63 -20.67
CA PRO A 183 17.45 -0.19 -20.87
C PRO A 183 18.14 -0.80 -22.10
N HIS A 184 17.55 -1.82 -22.73
CA HIS A 184 18.12 -2.49 -23.91
C HIS A 184 17.47 -2.06 -25.23
N CYS A 185 16.14 -1.91 -25.26
CA CYS A 185 15.41 -1.62 -26.50
C CYS A 185 14.74 -0.25 -26.53
N ASN A 186 14.83 0.53 -25.45
CA ASN A 186 14.24 1.86 -25.30
C ASN A 186 12.71 1.94 -25.43
N ARG A 187 12.00 0.82 -25.62
CA ARG A 187 10.53 0.77 -25.61
C ARG A 187 10.00 0.91 -24.18
N LYS A 188 8.84 1.56 -24.04
CA LYS A 188 8.07 1.57 -22.80
C LYS A 188 7.47 0.18 -22.58
N THR A 189 7.60 -0.35 -21.37
CA THR A 189 7.19 -1.70 -20.98
C THR A 189 6.80 -1.71 -19.50
N GLU A 190 6.14 -2.77 -19.04
CA GLU A 190 5.91 -3.05 -17.63
C GLU A 190 6.41 -4.46 -17.28
N LEU A 191 6.38 -4.82 -16.00
CA LEU A 191 6.61 -6.20 -15.55
C LEU A 191 5.28 -6.93 -15.39
N ILE A 192 5.04 -7.94 -16.23
CA ILE A 192 3.87 -8.83 -16.16
C ILE A 192 4.31 -10.20 -15.68
N PHE A 193 3.65 -10.74 -14.67
CA PHE A 193 3.84 -12.13 -14.25
C PHE A 193 2.88 -13.05 -15.03
N PRO A 194 3.33 -14.21 -15.54
CA PRO A 194 4.69 -14.75 -15.46
C PRO A 194 5.61 -14.32 -16.63
N GLU A 195 5.10 -13.58 -17.62
CA GLU A 195 5.79 -13.30 -18.89
C GLU A 195 7.18 -12.65 -18.77
N CYS A 196 7.40 -11.85 -17.72
CA CYS A 196 8.64 -11.13 -17.47
C CYS A 196 9.58 -11.85 -16.51
N LEU A 197 9.29 -13.10 -16.12
CA LEU A 197 10.10 -13.86 -15.16
C LEU A 197 10.54 -15.19 -15.77
N ILE A 198 11.85 -15.39 -15.82
CA ILE A 198 12.46 -16.69 -16.12
C ILE A 198 12.80 -17.36 -14.81
N ILE A 199 12.22 -18.53 -14.59
CA ILE A 199 12.50 -19.41 -13.44
C ILE A 199 13.32 -20.59 -13.97
N THR A 200 14.52 -20.76 -13.45
CA THR A 200 15.49 -21.76 -13.93
C THR A 200 15.50 -23.05 -13.10
N ALA A 201 14.82 -23.05 -11.94
CA ALA A 201 14.61 -24.25 -11.13
C ALA A 201 13.34 -24.12 -10.29
N GLU A 202 12.74 -25.25 -9.90
CA GLU A 202 11.52 -25.28 -9.06
C GLU A 202 11.82 -25.45 -7.57
N VAL A 203 13.00 -25.99 -7.23
CA VAL A 203 13.39 -26.29 -5.85
C VAL A 203 14.44 -25.29 -5.40
N SER A 204 14.26 -24.71 -4.21
CA SER A 204 15.16 -23.69 -3.65
C SER A 204 16.59 -24.20 -3.37
N THR A 205 16.78 -25.51 -3.25
CA THR A 205 18.09 -26.15 -3.07
C THR A 205 18.85 -26.35 -4.38
N ASP A 206 18.18 -26.22 -5.53
CA ASP A 206 18.83 -26.32 -6.83
C ASP A 206 19.71 -25.08 -7.07
N PRO A 207 21.02 -25.23 -7.29
CA PRO A 207 21.90 -24.10 -7.59
C PRO A 207 21.44 -23.26 -8.78
N GLU A 208 20.76 -23.87 -9.75
CA GLU A 208 20.25 -23.18 -10.94
C GLU A 208 19.21 -22.11 -10.59
N ILE A 209 18.54 -22.17 -9.45
CA ILE A 209 17.56 -21.15 -9.02
C ILE A 209 18.14 -19.73 -9.07
N LYS A 210 19.46 -19.59 -8.81
CA LYS A 210 20.20 -18.31 -8.85
C LYS A 210 20.23 -17.66 -10.23
N ASN A 211 20.00 -18.45 -11.28
CA ASN A 211 19.94 -17.97 -12.65
C ASN A 211 18.55 -17.44 -13.02
N SER A 212 17.55 -17.51 -12.13
CA SER A 212 16.23 -16.91 -12.34
C SER A 212 16.34 -15.39 -12.43
N HIS A 213 15.67 -14.77 -13.41
CA HIS A 213 15.84 -13.36 -13.69
C HIS A 213 14.62 -12.73 -14.37
N LEU A 214 14.57 -11.40 -14.34
CA LEU A 214 13.56 -10.63 -15.05
C LEU A 214 13.98 -10.43 -16.52
N ILE A 215 12.99 -10.44 -17.41
CA ILE A 215 13.17 -10.11 -18.83
C ILE A 215 12.19 -9.02 -19.26
N CYS A 216 12.57 -8.25 -20.28
CA CYS A 216 11.64 -7.31 -20.91
C CYS A 216 10.63 -8.06 -21.78
N LYS A 217 9.32 -7.82 -21.61
CA LYS A 217 8.29 -8.48 -22.46
C LYS A 217 8.43 -8.14 -23.94
N GLU A 218 8.99 -6.96 -24.24
CA GLU A 218 9.12 -6.44 -25.60
C GLU A 218 10.31 -7.01 -26.38
N CYS A 219 11.51 -7.07 -25.79
CA CYS A 219 12.74 -7.48 -26.48
C CYS A 219 13.36 -8.76 -25.92
N LYS A 220 12.77 -9.34 -24.88
CA LYS A 220 13.19 -10.55 -24.17
C LYS A 220 14.60 -10.52 -23.57
N HIS A 221 15.29 -9.37 -23.58
CA HIS A 221 16.58 -9.21 -22.93
C HIS A 221 16.43 -9.28 -21.41
N LYS A 222 17.44 -9.88 -20.76
CA LYS A 222 17.57 -9.93 -19.30
C LYS A 222 17.71 -8.52 -18.73
N LEU A 223 16.84 -8.18 -17.79
CA LEU A 223 16.91 -6.93 -17.03
C LEU A 223 17.83 -7.15 -15.82
N ASP A 224 18.96 -6.43 -15.78
CA ASP A 224 19.90 -6.54 -14.67
C ASP A 224 19.28 -6.00 -13.37
N HIS A 225 19.27 -6.86 -12.35
CA HIS A 225 18.76 -6.51 -11.03
C HIS A 225 19.59 -5.42 -10.34
N ARG A 226 20.90 -5.33 -10.62
CA ARG A 226 21.78 -4.32 -10.02
C ARG A 226 21.36 -2.90 -10.38
N ASN A 227 20.85 -2.72 -11.60
CA ASN A 227 20.40 -1.42 -12.10
C ASN A 227 18.89 -1.24 -11.91
N LYS A 228 18.21 -2.09 -11.13
CA LYS A 228 16.75 -2.03 -10.92
C LYS A 228 16.25 -0.66 -10.51
N ARG A 229 17.00 0.03 -9.65
CA ARG A 229 16.64 1.37 -9.17
C ARG A 229 16.70 2.44 -10.26
N GLU A 230 17.53 2.25 -11.27
CA GLU A 230 17.69 3.18 -12.40
C GLU A 230 16.53 3.04 -13.38
N TRP A 231 16.28 1.81 -13.87
CA TRP A 231 15.25 1.59 -14.87
C TRP A 231 13.83 1.58 -14.29
N LEU A 232 13.61 1.37 -12.99
CA LEU A 232 12.31 1.63 -12.33
C LEU A 232 12.20 3.02 -11.73
N GLY A 233 13.27 3.83 -11.76
CA GLY A 233 13.30 5.16 -11.17
C GLY A 233 12.33 6.13 -11.86
N ILE A 234 11.92 7.18 -11.13
CA ILE A 234 11.00 8.23 -11.63
C ILE A 234 11.48 8.93 -12.91
N GLU A 235 12.78 8.90 -13.21
CA GLU A 235 13.34 9.45 -14.45
C GLU A 235 13.04 8.59 -15.68
N ASN A 236 12.80 7.30 -15.48
CA ASN A 236 12.62 6.30 -16.55
C ASN A 236 11.27 5.59 -16.50
N ALA A 237 10.44 5.87 -15.49
CA ALA A 237 9.20 5.18 -15.24
C ALA A 237 8.10 6.11 -14.70
N GLU A 238 6.86 5.77 -15.05
CA GLU A 238 5.67 6.54 -14.72
C GLU A 238 4.45 5.61 -14.57
N TRP A 239 3.40 6.09 -13.90
CA TRP A 239 2.10 5.44 -13.91
C TRP A 239 1.38 5.76 -15.24
N VAL A 240 0.86 4.72 -15.90
CA VAL A 240 0.07 4.85 -17.14
C VAL A 240 -1.24 4.11 -16.94
N SER A 241 -2.36 4.79 -17.21
CA SER A 241 -3.71 4.22 -17.12
C SER A 241 -4.05 3.34 -18.32
N PHE A 242 -4.66 2.18 -18.06
CA PHE A 242 -5.10 1.21 -19.08
C PHE A 242 -6.61 0.95 -19.07
N GLY A 243 -7.31 1.41 -18.03
CA GLY A 243 -8.76 1.31 -17.86
C GLY A 243 -9.46 2.64 -18.05
N ASP A 244 -10.79 2.58 -18.15
CA ASP A 244 -11.63 3.77 -18.25
C ASP A 244 -11.80 4.44 -16.87
N SER A 245 -11.85 5.78 -16.85
CA SER A 245 -12.02 6.63 -15.66
C SER A 245 -13.45 6.70 -15.17
#